data_AF-A0A8T5QPU5-F1
#
_entry.id   AF-A0A8T5QPU5-F1
#
_cell.length_a   1.000
_cell.length_b   1.000
_cell.length_c   1.000
_cell.angle_alpha   90.00
_cell.angle_beta   90.00
_cell.angle_gamma   90.00
#
_symmetry.space_group_name_H-M   'P 1'
#
loop_
_entity.id
_entity.type
_entity.pdbx_description
1 polymer ?
#
loop_
_entity_poly.entity_id
_entity_poly.type
_entity_poly.pdbx_seq_one_letter_code
_entity_poly.pdbx_strand_id
1 'polypeptide(L)'
;NEDVDIIINRIFNMVISMLEDSIEAINEKDWEALRKMKSRDYVMNSYVSYCQRLINKFGYSSFSKSGLIMVYLKIVEMISDKICAIFKHCAKNKINITLEIKQLLIIYRMIQRIHSKFDSKKISEFNKERLKLKSSKINVDEIKELLFDLIEVEIQFNI
;
A
#
# COMPACT_ATOMS: atom_id res chain seq x y z
N ASN A 1 3.49 -19.78 -3.52
CA ASN A 1 4.27 -19.75 -4.77
C ASN A 1 5.34 -18.73 -4.45
N GLU A 2 6.51 -19.20 -4.01
CA GLU A 2 7.51 -18.38 -3.30
C GLU A 2 7.92 -17.15 -4.12
N ASP A 3 7.94 -17.27 -5.44
CA ASP A 3 8.19 -16.16 -6.35
C ASP A 3 7.15 -15.04 -6.23
N VAL A 4 5.85 -15.38 -6.12
CA VAL A 4 4.77 -14.39 -5.95
C VAL A 4 4.91 -13.66 -4.62
N ASP A 5 5.22 -14.40 -3.54
CA ASP A 5 5.37 -13.84 -2.20
C ASP A 5 6.59 -12.90 -2.11
N ILE A 6 7.69 -13.26 -2.77
CA ILE A 6 8.87 -12.40 -2.91
C ILE A 6 8.51 -11.10 -3.64
N ILE A 7 7.73 -11.17 -4.72
CA ILE A 7 7.36 -9.98 -5.49
C ILE A 7 6.37 -9.11 -4.71
N ILE A 8 5.41 -9.68 -3.99
CA ILE A 8 4.48 -8.91 -3.14
C ILE A 8 5.26 -8.13 -2.07
N ASN A 9 6.24 -8.77 -1.43
CA ASN A 9 7.12 -8.09 -0.49
C ASN A 9 7.90 -6.92 -1.12
N ARG A 10 8.34 -7.09 -2.38
CA ARG A 10 8.96 -5.99 -3.14
C ARG A 10 7.96 -4.85 -3.41
N ILE A 11 6.72 -5.16 -3.77
CA ILE A 11 5.68 -4.16 -3.99
C ILE A 11 5.42 -3.38 -2.68
N PHE A 12 5.28 -4.05 -1.54
CA PHE A 12 5.15 -3.37 -0.24
C PHE A 12 6.32 -2.42 0.04
N ASN A 13 7.55 -2.90 -0.15
CA ASN A 13 8.74 -2.07 0.04
C ASN A 13 8.77 -0.87 -0.90
N MET A 14 8.33 -1.02 -2.14
CA MET A 14 8.22 0.09 -3.08
C MET A 14 7.23 1.15 -2.58
N VAL A 15 6.03 0.76 -2.15
CA VAL A 15 5.03 1.72 -1.64
C VAL A 15 5.50 2.40 -0.36
N ILE A 16 6.19 1.67 0.53
CA ILE A 16 6.82 2.24 1.73
C ILE A 16 7.87 3.29 1.35
N SER A 17 8.80 2.94 0.46
CA SER A 17 9.82 3.89 -0.01
C SER A 17 9.19 5.10 -0.68
N MET A 18 8.07 4.91 -1.40
CA MET A 18 7.36 6.02 -2.03
C MET A 18 6.76 6.98 -1.01
N LEU A 19 6.16 6.44 0.06
CA LEU A 19 5.64 7.24 1.16
C LEU A 19 6.77 7.99 1.89
N GLU A 20 7.88 7.32 2.19
CA GLU A 20 9.04 7.93 2.87
C GLU A 20 9.65 9.06 2.05
N ASP A 21 10.00 8.80 0.79
CA ASP A 21 10.62 9.78 -0.09
C ASP A 21 9.68 10.97 -0.35
N SER A 22 8.37 10.73 -0.42
CA SER A 22 7.38 11.81 -0.57
C SER A 22 7.27 12.67 0.67
N ILE A 23 7.33 12.06 1.86
CA ILE A 23 7.35 12.78 3.12
C ILE A 23 8.63 13.63 3.20
N GLU A 24 9.78 13.06 2.89
CA GLU A 24 11.05 13.79 2.84
C GLU A 24 10.99 14.98 1.87
N ALA A 25 10.57 14.75 0.63
CA ALA A 25 10.43 15.80 -0.38
C ALA A 25 9.50 16.94 0.07
N ILE A 26 8.39 16.64 0.76
CA ILE A 26 7.52 17.69 1.29
C ILE A 26 8.19 18.47 2.43
N ASN A 27 8.92 17.79 3.34
CA ASN A 27 9.64 18.45 4.43
C ASN A 27 10.70 19.41 3.89
N GLU A 28 11.42 19.00 2.85
CA GLU A 28 12.46 19.78 2.19
C GLU A 28 11.90 20.81 1.20
N LYS A 29 10.58 20.79 0.97
CA LYS A 29 9.89 21.58 -0.06
C LYS A 29 10.42 21.32 -1.48
N ASP A 30 10.95 20.13 -1.73
CA ASP A 30 11.31 19.64 -3.05
C ASP A 30 10.07 19.14 -3.80
N TRP A 31 9.29 20.09 -4.31
CA TRP A 31 8.09 19.79 -5.09
C TRP A 31 8.40 19.18 -6.45
N GLU A 32 9.64 19.27 -6.94
CA GLU A 32 10.04 18.67 -8.22
C GLU A 32 10.24 17.17 -8.06
N ALA A 33 10.92 16.73 -6.99
CA ALA A 33 11.01 15.32 -6.62
C ALA A 33 9.61 14.70 -6.47
N LEU A 34 8.69 15.39 -5.80
CA LEU A 34 7.32 14.92 -5.61
C LEU A 34 6.53 14.79 -6.93
N ARG A 35 6.85 15.59 -7.97
CA ARG A 35 6.23 15.46 -9.31
C ARG A 35 6.74 14.23 -10.07
N LYS A 36 7.98 13.80 -9.82
CA LYS A 36 8.62 12.64 -10.48
C LYS A 36 8.09 11.30 -9.94
N MET A 37 7.31 11.30 -8.84
CA MET A 37 6.63 10.14 -8.25
C MET A 37 5.87 9.27 -9.24
N LYS A 38 5.22 9.86 -10.26
CA LYS A 38 4.42 9.10 -11.25
C LYS A 38 5.22 8.02 -11.97
N SER A 39 6.53 8.18 -12.11
CA SER A 39 7.38 7.15 -12.72
C SER A 39 7.40 5.85 -11.90
N ARG A 40 7.32 5.93 -10.57
CA ARG A 40 7.34 4.78 -9.67
C ARG A 40 6.03 3.97 -9.70
N ASP A 41 4.93 4.67 -9.92
CA ASP A 41 3.60 4.09 -10.13
C ASP A 41 3.57 3.09 -11.30
N TYR A 42 4.16 3.46 -12.43
CA TYR A 42 4.26 2.59 -13.61
C TYR A 42 5.05 1.30 -13.31
N VAL A 43 6.14 1.44 -12.56
CA VAL A 43 6.96 0.28 -12.15
C VAL A 43 6.12 -0.64 -11.27
N MET A 44 5.37 -0.10 -10.30
CA MET A 44 4.51 -0.92 -9.45
C MET A 44 3.41 -1.65 -10.26
N ASN A 45 2.71 -0.96 -11.16
CA ASN A 45 1.68 -1.58 -12.01
C ASN A 45 2.27 -2.71 -12.87
N SER A 46 3.53 -2.58 -13.30
CA SER A 46 4.24 -3.64 -14.02
C SER A 46 4.52 -4.87 -13.14
N TYR A 47 4.87 -4.69 -11.86
CA TYR A 47 5.05 -5.78 -10.89
C TYR A 47 3.74 -6.48 -10.58
N VAL A 48 2.66 -5.72 -10.33
CA VAL A 48 1.32 -6.26 -10.10
C VAL A 48 0.86 -7.10 -11.30
N SER A 49 0.99 -6.54 -12.51
CA SER A 49 0.67 -7.24 -13.75
C SER A 49 1.50 -8.51 -13.94
N TYR A 50 2.78 -8.48 -13.55
CA TYR A 50 3.65 -9.66 -13.60
C TYR A 50 3.18 -10.75 -12.62
N CYS A 51 2.86 -10.40 -11.37
CA CYS A 51 2.29 -11.33 -10.40
C CYS A 51 1.00 -11.96 -10.91
N GLN A 52 0.08 -11.16 -11.46
CA GLN A 52 -1.19 -11.65 -12.01
C GLN A 52 -0.95 -12.67 -13.13
N ARG A 53 0.01 -12.42 -14.03
CA ARG A 53 0.39 -13.39 -15.07
C ARG A 53 0.95 -14.69 -14.49
N LEU A 54 1.79 -14.61 -13.45
CA LEU A 54 2.31 -15.80 -12.77
C LEU A 54 1.19 -16.61 -12.13
N ILE A 55 0.27 -15.94 -11.42
CA ILE A 55 -0.89 -16.59 -10.79
C ILE A 55 -1.80 -17.22 -11.84
N ASN A 56 -2.09 -16.53 -12.94
CA ASN A 56 -2.94 -17.09 -14.01
C ASN A 56 -2.28 -18.29 -14.71
N LYS A 57 -0.95 -18.31 -14.82
CA LYS A 57 -0.23 -19.39 -15.51
C LYS A 57 0.03 -20.60 -14.63
N PHE A 58 0.35 -20.38 -13.36
CA PHE A 58 0.85 -21.42 -12.45
C PHE A 58 -0.05 -21.66 -11.23
N GLY A 59 -1.08 -20.83 -11.05
CA GLY A 59 -1.83 -20.76 -9.81
C GLY A 59 -1.04 -20.11 -8.68
N TYR A 60 -1.72 -19.93 -7.56
CA TYR A 60 -1.13 -19.69 -6.25
C TYR A 60 -1.28 -20.96 -5.38
N SER A 61 -0.45 -21.10 -4.33
CA SER A 61 -0.25 -22.32 -3.51
C SER A 61 -1.41 -23.33 -3.45
N SER A 62 -2.65 -22.86 -3.23
CA SER A 62 -3.88 -23.59 -3.54
C SER A 62 -4.74 -22.85 -4.57
N PHE A 63 -5.41 -23.59 -5.45
CA PHE A 63 -6.32 -23.01 -6.46
C PHE A 63 -7.36 -22.08 -5.82
N SER A 64 -7.91 -22.47 -4.66
CA SER A 64 -8.86 -21.67 -3.87
C SER A 64 -8.32 -20.30 -3.43
N LYS A 65 -7.01 -20.16 -3.25
CA LYS A 65 -6.36 -18.90 -2.82
C LYS A 65 -5.96 -18.01 -3.98
N SER A 66 -6.03 -18.50 -5.22
CA SER A 66 -5.64 -17.73 -6.42
C SER A 66 -6.54 -16.51 -6.62
N GLY A 67 -7.85 -16.63 -6.34
CA GLY A 67 -8.77 -15.50 -6.38
C GLY A 67 -8.45 -14.44 -5.34
N LEU A 68 -8.25 -14.85 -4.08
CA LEU A 68 -7.94 -13.94 -2.98
C LEU A 68 -6.64 -13.16 -3.22
N ILE A 69 -5.58 -13.84 -3.68
CA ILE A 69 -4.30 -13.15 -3.94
C ILE A 69 -4.38 -12.16 -5.13
N MET A 70 -5.24 -12.44 -6.12
CA MET A 70 -5.50 -11.48 -7.20
C MET A 70 -6.21 -10.22 -6.70
N VAL A 71 -7.21 -10.39 -5.83
CA VAL A 71 -7.89 -9.27 -5.16
C VAL A 71 -6.89 -8.49 -4.30
N TYR A 72 -6.07 -9.19 -3.53
CA TYR A 72 -5.02 -8.61 -2.69
C TYR A 72 -4.08 -7.69 -3.50
N LEU A 73 -3.53 -8.21 -4.59
CA LEU A 73 -2.66 -7.46 -5.49
C LEU A 73 -3.36 -6.22 -6.06
N LYS A 74 -4.65 -6.34 -6.40
CA LYS A 74 -5.43 -5.22 -6.92
C LYS A 74 -5.63 -4.11 -5.89
N ILE A 75 -5.91 -4.48 -4.64
CA ILE A 75 -6.05 -3.50 -3.56
C ILE A 75 -4.73 -2.78 -3.32
N VAL A 76 -3.60 -3.49 -3.32
CA VAL A 76 -2.26 -2.89 -3.18
C VAL A 76 -1.97 -1.90 -4.32
N GLU A 77 -2.30 -2.26 -5.56
CA GLU A 77 -2.20 -1.37 -6.73
C GLU A 77 -3.03 -0.09 -6.52
N MET A 78 -4.30 -0.25 -6.15
CA MET A 78 -5.22 0.88 -5.90
C MET A 78 -4.73 1.80 -4.78
N ILE A 79 -4.16 1.26 -3.70
CA ILE A 79 -3.60 2.06 -2.60
C ILE A 79 -2.48 2.96 -3.14
N SER A 80 -1.55 2.41 -3.91
CA SER A 80 -0.44 3.20 -4.45
C SER A 80 -0.90 4.24 -5.47
N ASP A 81 -1.83 3.90 -6.37
CA ASP A 81 -2.41 4.87 -7.31
C ASP A 81 -2.98 6.09 -6.56
N LYS A 82 -3.68 5.84 -5.44
CA LYS A 82 -4.26 6.89 -4.59
C LYS A 82 -3.19 7.67 -3.84
N ILE A 83 -2.15 7.02 -3.32
CA ILE A 83 -1.00 7.69 -2.70
C ILE A 83 -0.32 8.63 -3.71
N CYS A 84 -0.06 8.16 -4.93
CA CYS A 84 0.47 8.97 -6.03
C CYS A 84 -0.42 10.18 -6.33
N ALA A 85 -1.73 9.99 -6.37
CA ALA A 85 -2.69 11.08 -6.60
C ALA A 85 -2.63 12.14 -5.49
N ILE A 86 -2.56 11.72 -4.22
CA ILE A 86 -2.41 12.61 -3.07
C ILE A 86 -1.12 13.41 -3.18
N PHE A 87 0.01 12.77 -3.42
CA PHE A 87 1.29 13.47 -3.48
C PHE A 87 1.39 14.41 -4.68
N LYS A 88 0.78 14.05 -5.81
CA LYS A 88 0.63 14.97 -6.94
C LYS A 88 -0.21 16.20 -6.57
N HIS A 89 -1.28 16.01 -5.79
CA HIS A 89 -2.08 17.11 -5.28
C HIS A 89 -1.29 17.98 -4.29
N CYS A 90 -0.51 17.39 -3.39
CA CYS A 90 0.40 18.10 -2.50
C CYS A 90 1.45 18.91 -3.29
N ALA A 91 2.06 18.33 -4.32
CA ALA A 91 3.05 18.99 -5.17
C ALA A 91 2.48 20.18 -5.93
N LYS A 92 1.25 20.04 -6.44
CA LYS A 92 0.56 21.10 -7.20
C LYS A 92 0.22 22.29 -6.29
N ASN A 93 -0.28 22.01 -5.10
CA ASN A 93 -0.81 23.03 -4.18
C ASN A 93 0.19 23.43 -3.08
N LYS A 94 1.41 22.85 -3.09
CA LYS A 94 2.46 23.06 -2.08
C LYS A 94 1.95 22.82 -0.65
N ILE A 95 1.19 21.73 -0.47
CA ILE A 95 0.61 21.34 0.82
C ILE A 95 1.69 20.66 1.66
N ASN A 96 1.90 21.15 2.88
CA ASN A 96 2.82 20.55 3.85
C ASN A 96 2.32 19.19 4.35
N ILE A 97 3.23 18.40 4.93
CA ILE A 97 2.88 17.12 5.55
C ILE A 97 1.88 17.31 6.67
N THR A 98 0.87 16.48 6.65
CA THR A 98 -0.09 16.35 7.72
C THR A 98 0.23 15.12 8.57
N LEU A 99 -0.31 15.06 9.78
CA LEU A 99 -0.13 13.92 10.67
C LEU A 99 -0.64 12.62 10.03
N GLU A 100 -1.66 12.73 9.17
CA GLU A 100 -2.33 11.61 8.52
C GLU A 100 -1.45 10.92 7.49
N ILE A 101 -0.62 11.64 6.74
CA ILE A 101 0.35 11.01 5.81
C ILE A 101 1.36 10.17 6.59
N LYS A 102 1.84 10.68 7.73
CA LYS A 102 2.75 9.92 8.62
C LYS A 102 2.04 8.69 9.20
N GLN A 103 0.77 8.83 9.58
CA GLN A 103 -0.06 7.74 10.09
C GLN A 103 -0.29 6.65 9.02
N LEU A 104 -0.50 7.03 7.76
CA LEU A 104 -0.62 6.09 6.64
C LEU A 104 0.63 5.23 6.47
N LEU A 105 1.82 5.83 6.54
CA LEU A 105 3.08 5.09 6.49
C LEU A 105 3.20 4.06 7.62
N ILE A 106 2.83 4.44 8.85
CA ILE A 106 2.84 3.52 10.00
C ILE A 106 1.91 2.33 9.73
N ILE A 107 0.68 2.60 9.31
CA ILE A 107 -0.33 1.57 9.08
C ILE A 107 0.07 0.64 7.93
N TYR A 108 0.60 1.19 6.84
CA TYR A 108 1.05 0.39 5.71
C TYR A 108 2.21 -0.54 6.09
N ARG A 109 3.15 -0.07 6.93
CA ARG A 109 4.20 -0.91 7.52
C ARG A 109 3.64 -2.02 8.41
N MET A 110 2.57 -1.75 9.16
CA MET A 110 1.92 -2.79 9.96
C MET A 110 1.31 -3.88 9.09
N ILE A 111 0.62 -3.50 8.01
CA ILE A 111 0.07 -4.47 7.04
C ILE A 111 1.17 -5.33 6.44
N GLN A 112 2.27 -4.74 5.98
CA GLN A 112 3.41 -5.51 5.47
C GLN A 112 3.93 -6.53 6.49
N ARG A 113 4.04 -6.14 7.77
CA ARG A 113 4.49 -7.04 8.85
C ARG A 113 3.51 -8.17 9.15
N ILE A 114 2.22 -7.93 8.92
CA ILE A 114 1.16 -8.93 9.06
C ILE A 114 1.24 -9.88 7.88
N HIS A 115 1.35 -9.37 6.65
CA HIS A 115 1.56 -10.17 5.45
C HIS A 115 2.79 -11.08 5.56
N SER A 116 3.93 -10.52 5.98
CA SER A 116 5.18 -11.29 6.12
C SER A 116 5.09 -12.40 7.17
N LYS A 117 4.33 -12.16 8.24
CA LYS A 117 4.13 -13.11 9.33
C LYS A 117 2.82 -12.80 10.06
N PHE A 118 1.79 -13.53 9.66
CA PHE A 118 0.45 -13.36 10.19
C PHE A 118 0.43 -13.62 11.70
N ASP A 119 -0.15 -12.68 12.44
CA ASP A 119 -0.26 -12.72 13.91
C ASP A 119 -1.51 -11.94 14.34
N SER A 120 -2.46 -12.64 14.96
CA SER A 120 -3.74 -12.07 15.40
C SER A 120 -3.55 -10.94 16.42
N LYS A 121 -2.45 -10.91 17.18
CA LYS A 121 -2.13 -9.79 18.07
C LYS A 121 -1.83 -8.51 17.29
N LYS A 122 -1.10 -8.62 16.17
CA LYS A 122 -0.80 -7.49 15.29
C LYS A 122 -2.06 -6.92 14.62
N ILE A 123 -3.08 -7.75 14.38
CA ILE A 123 -4.39 -7.28 13.91
C ILE A 123 -5.05 -6.36 14.95
N SER A 124 -4.97 -6.72 16.23
CA SER A 124 -5.46 -5.86 17.32
C SER A 124 -4.72 -4.52 17.37
N GLU A 125 -3.40 -4.53 17.19
CA GLU A 125 -2.59 -3.32 17.10
C GLU A 125 -2.98 -2.46 15.89
N PHE A 126 -3.14 -3.08 14.71
CA PHE A 126 -3.59 -2.39 13.51
C PHE A 126 -4.94 -1.68 13.74
N ASN A 127 -5.89 -2.37 14.37
CA ASN A 127 -7.19 -1.79 14.68
C ASN A 127 -7.09 -0.59 15.63
N LYS A 128 -6.15 -0.57 16.55
CA LYS A 128 -5.91 0.59 17.44
C LYS A 128 -5.31 1.77 16.68
N GLU A 129 -4.30 1.54 15.83
CA GLU A 129 -3.70 2.61 15.02
C GLU A 129 -4.67 3.16 13.97
N ARG A 130 -5.53 2.30 13.41
CA ARG A 130 -6.60 2.68 12.50
C ARG A 130 -7.52 3.74 13.09
N LEU A 131 -7.94 3.58 14.35
CA LEU A 131 -8.86 4.52 15.01
C LEU A 131 -8.27 5.93 15.17
N LYS A 132 -6.95 6.09 15.02
CA LYS A 132 -6.28 7.38 15.08
C LYS A 132 -6.32 8.15 13.76
N LEU A 133 -6.67 7.51 12.64
CA LEU A 133 -6.84 8.16 11.33
C LEU A 133 -8.12 9.00 11.29
N LYS A 134 -8.03 10.26 11.75
CA LYS A 134 -9.14 11.23 11.67
C LYS A 134 -9.33 11.76 10.25
N SER A 135 -10.49 12.36 9.98
CA SER A 135 -10.75 13.10 8.74
C SER A 135 -9.80 14.31 8.66
N SER A 136 -9.26 14.57 7.46
CA SER A 136 -8.20 15.56 7.27
C SER A 136 -8.48 16.47 6.07
N LYS A 137 -7.68 17.54 5.93
CA LYS A 137 -7.71 18.41 4.75
C LYS A 137 -7.34 17.68 3.45
N ILE A 138 -6.59 16.59 3.58
CA ILE A 138 -6.25 15.70 2.46
C ILE A 138 -7.25 14.54 2.51
N ASN A 139 -7.95 14.30 1.40
CA ASN A 139 -8.85 13.17 1.30
C ASN A 139 -8.03 11.87 1.25
N VAL A 140 -7.82 11.28 2.42
CA VAL A 140 -7.16 9.98 2.62
C VAL A 140 -8.18 8.87 2.84
N ASP A 141 -9.48 9.18 2.90
CA ASP A 141 -10.51 8.25 3.38
C ASP A 141 -10.64 7.03 2.47
N GLU A 142 -10.54 7.22 1.15
CA GLU A 142 -10.51 6.10 0.20
C GLU A 142 -9.31 5.16 0.43
N ILE A 143 -8.15 5.69 0.83
CA ILE A 143 -6.99 4.85 1.17
C ILE A 143 -7.27 4.06 2.44
N LYS A 144 -7.95 4.67 3.44
CA LYS A 144 -8.28 3.98 4.68
C LYS A 144 -9.15 2.76 4.41
N GLU A 145 -10.21 2.93 3.61
CA GLU A 145 -11.09 1.82 3.25
C GLU A 145 -10.33 0.72 2.51
N LEU A 146 -9.47 1.07 1.55
CA LEU A 146 -8.64 0.08 0.87
C LEU A 146 -7.66 -0.65 1.80
N LEU A 147 -7.11 0.03 2.82
CA LEU A 147 -6.28 -0.62 3.83
C LEU A 147 -7.09 -1.61 4.69
N PHE A 148 -8.39 -1.40 4.85
CA PHE A 148 -9.29 -2.32 5.55
C PHE A 148 -9.63 -3.52 4.67
N ASP A 149 -9.98 -3.28 3.42
CA ASP A 149 -10.19 -4.37 2.46
C ASP A 149 -8.93 -5.26 2.38
N LEU A 150 -7.75 -4.64 2.38
CA LEU A 150 -6.49 -5.37 2.33
C LEU A 150 -6.29 -6.27 3.56
N ILE A 151 -6.59 -5.77 4.77
CA ILE A 151 -6.44 -6.57 5.99
C ILE A 151 -7.50 -7.67 6.08
N GLU A 152 -8.73 -7.42 5.60
CA GLU A 152 -9.78 -8.43 5.57
C GLU A 152 -9.42 -9.58 4.64
N VAL A 153 -8.89 -9.28 3.46
CA VAL A 153 -8.38 -10.31 2.53
C VAL A 153 -7.23 -11.08 3.17
N GLU A 154 -6.31 -10.41 3.86
CA GLU A 154 -5.21 -11.08 4.59
C GLU A 154 -5.73 -12.03 5.68
N ILE A 155 -6.77 -11.63 6.43
CA ILE A 155 -7.42 -12.50 7.42
C ILE A 155 -8.05 -13.72 6.76
N GLN A 156 -8.84 -13.52 5.69
CA GLN A 156 -9.45 -14.62 4.93
C GLN A 156 -8.42 -15.57 4.33
N PHE A 157 -7.23 -15.08 4.01
CA PHE A 157 -6.15 -15.88 3.45
C PHE A 157 -5.53 -16.87 4.45
N ASN A 158 -5.60 -16.52 5.75
CA ASN A 158 -4.92 -17.19 6.85
C ASN A 158 -5.87 -17.99 7.78
N ILE A 159 -7.19 -17.88 7.58
CA ILE A 159 -8.23 -18.75 8.19
C ILE A 159 -8.45 -19.98 7.29
#